data_AF-A0A6B2CUM1-F1
#
_entry.id   AF-A0A6B2CUM1-F1
#
_cell.length_a   1.000
_cell.length_b   1.000
_cell.length_c   1.000
_cell.angle_alpha   90.00
_cell.angle_beta   90.00
_cell.angle_gamma   90.00
#
_symmetry.space_group_name_H-M   'P 1'
#
loop_
_entity.id
_entity.type
_entity.pdbx_description
1 polymer ?
#
loop_
_entity_poly.entity_id
_entity_poly.type
_entity_poly.pdbx_seq_one_letter_code
_entity_poly.pdbx_strand_id
1 'polypeptide(L)'
;MRREDFYISAAPIFATYIGVTSGNEALKHASFNTAELDEVESRRLFVASLMPTPSTQFIEDKEESARQFGFALAQEEAGVERQILVHSFLESMKAIAVAKTEAKARLYESITSSLGALFLLPLFLLFLWAVGVFDVDPAILLALIFGMTAAMAAVALAASPFDVSLRRTYEWSIPLGLAAAVVGLFNAPAAFVAFGAVAYLWLYIKDRLWWFDIRREVPPMLRSAAAMLKEGAPPDLILGRLIGRYRVAAKIAYGYFIPSRYFVLAKAMHRAIVEAGGAAAVKAVEYIQTVIDIESSAIKKMARQAAAYFALFIAAVIVLAFAVSSAAKQLSSAELSYMPLLTPPPYGEVKIILTTAMSLIAASYVTVFMVPEGIHKSALLGGIVGVALQQALAILL
;
A
#
# COMPACT_ATOMS: atom_id res chain seq x y z
N MET A 1 0.72 12.67 7.83
CA MET A 1 -0.18 12.03 6.85
C MET A 1 -0.42 13.01 5.70
N ARG A 2 -1.04 12.65 4.56
CA ARG A 2 -1.53 13.70 3.64
C ARG A 2 -2.79 14.33 4.23
N ARG A 3 -2.98 15.63 4.03
CA ARG A 3 -4.10 16.39 4.60
C ARG A 3 -5.47 15.82 4.21
N GLU A 4 -5.66 15.50 2.94
CA GLU A 4 -6.90 14.88 2.46
C GLU A 4 -7.18 13.50 3.11
N ASP A 5 -6.14 12.68 3.33
CA ASP A 5 -6.29 11.37 4.01
C ASP A 5 -6.71 11.55 5.48
N PHE A 6 -6.32 12.68 6.10
CA PHE A 6 -6.73 13.02 7.47
C PHE A 6 -8.22 13.32 7.55
N TYR A 7 -8.74 14.21 6.70
CA TYR A 7 -10.17 14.54 6.73
C TYR A 7 -11.07 13.35 6.37
N ILE A 8 -10.66 12.51 5.41
CA ILE A 8 -11.35 11.23 5.09
C ILE A 8 -11.39 10.31 6.31
N SER A 9 -10.27 10.20 7.05
CA SER A 9 -10.20 9.33 8.24
C SER A 9 -10.92 9.92 9.45
N ALA A 10 -10.96 11.25 9.60
CA ALA A 10 -11.59 11.96 10.71
C ALA A 10 -13.11 12.10 10.55
N ALA A 11 -13.63 12.06 9.31
CA ALA A 11 -15.05 12.19 9.00
C ALA A 11 -16.00 11.35 9.87
N PRO A 12 -15.81 10.03 10.05
CA PRO A 12 -16.71 9.22 10.88
C PRO A 12 -16.75 9.66 12.35
N ILE A 13 -15.63 10.14 12.89
CA ILE A 13 -15.54 10.62 14.27
C ILE A 13 -16.31 11.94 14.40
N PHE A 14 -16.05 12.89 13.51
CA PHE A 14 -16.75 14.16 13.46
C PHE A 14 -18.27 13.98 13.26
N ALA A 15 -18.67 13.12 12.33
CA ALA A 15 -20.07 12.78 12.06
C ALA A 15 -20.78 12.21 13.30
N THR A 16 -20.07 11.46 14.13
CA THR A 16 -20.62 10.89 15.37
C THR A 16 -20.91 11.99 16.39
N TYR A 17 -20.03 12.98 16.54
CA TYR A 17 -20.24 14.09 17.47
C TYR A 17 -21.23 15.14 16.97
N ILE A 18 -21.15 15.58 15.71
CA ILE A 18 -22.08 16.59 15.17
C ILE A 18 -23.54 16.08 15.13
N GLY A 19 -23.74 14.76 15.18
CA GLY A 19 -25.04 14.14 15.36
C GLY A 19 -25.72 14.47 16.70
N VAL A 20 -24.97 14.88 17.71
CA VAL A 20 -25.47 15.10 19.09
C VAL A 20 -25.02 16.41 19.73
N THR A 21 -23.91 17.02 19.31
CA THR A 21 -23.38 18.29 19.84
C THR A 21 -23.43 19.41 18.80
N SER A 22 -23.04 20.63 19.21
CA SER A 22 -22.81 21.75 18.28
C SER A 22 -21.63 21.48 17.34
N GLY A 23 -21.55 22.18 16.20
CA GLY A 23 -20.44 22.07 15.27
C GLY A 23 -19.06 22.34 15.90
N ASN A 24 -18.97 23.38 16.75
CA ASN A 24 -17.73 23.72 17.46
C ASN A 24 -17.30 22.60 18.42
N GLU A 25 -18.22 22.07 19.22
CA GLU A 25 -17.91 20.96 20.11
C GLU A 25 -17.54 19.70 19.33
N ALA A 26 -18.23 19.43 18.22
CA ALA A 26 -17.91 18.29 17.37
C ALA A 26 -16.48 18.38 16.80
N LEU A 27 -16.05 19.56 16.36
CA LEU A 27 -14.66 19.80 15.94
C LEU A 27 -13.67 19.61 17.08
N LYS A 28 -14.00 20.11 18.28
CA LYS A 28 -13.17 19.97 19.47
C LYS A 28 -12.99 18.49 19.85
N HIS A 29 -14.06 17.72 19.96
CA HIS A 29 -14.00 16.30 20.28
C HIS A 29 -13.31 15.49 19.16
N ALA A 30 -13.56 15.83 17.89
CA ALA A 30 -12.87 15.20 16.77
C ALA A 30 -11.36 15.49 16.83
N SER A 31 -10.94 16.72 17.15
CA SER A 31 -9.53 17.10 17.25
C SER A 31 -8.76 16.29 18.30
N PHE A 32 -9.35 16.09 19.48
CA PHE A 32 -8.70 15.32 20.56
C PHE A 32 -8.62 13.83 20.23
N ASN A 33 -9.65 13.29 19.59
CA ASN A 33 -9.68 11.87 19.24
C ASN A 33 -8.83 11.53 18.01
N THR A 34 -8.52 12.50 17.15
CA THR A 34 -7.72 12.30 15.92
C THR A 34 -6.25 12.70 16.06
N ALA A 35 -5.82 13.20 17.21
CA ALA A 35 -4.44 13.66 17.46
C ALA A 35 -3.37 12.59 17.15
N GLU A 36 -3.68 11.32 17.38
CA GLU A 36 -2.78 10.19 17.07
C GLU A 36 -2.67 9.88 15.57
N LEU A 37 -3.62 10.35 14.73
CA LEU A 37 -3.58 10.21 13.27
C LEU A 37 -2.64 11.24 12.64
N ASP A 38 -2.87 12.51 12.96
CA ASP A 38 -2.02 13.62 12.53
C ASP A 38 -2.17 14.80 13.49
N GLU A 39 -1.12 15.09 14.24
CA GLU A 39 -1.12 16.15 15.25
C GLU A 39 -1.34 17.54 14.63
N VAL A 40 -0.78 17.79 13.44
CA VAL A 40 -0.83 19.11 12.80
C VAL A 40 -2.24 19.43 12.35
N GLU A 41 -2.89 18.50 11.63
CA GLU A 41 -4.26 18.70 11.17
C GLU A 41 -5.27 18.63 12.33
N SER A 42 -5.02 17.83 13.36
CA SER A 42 -5.84 17.81 14.57
C SER A 42 -5.80 19.16 15.30
N ARG A 43 -4.62 19.78 15.43
CA ARG A 43 -4.51 21.14 15.97
C ARG A 43 -5.27 22.16 15.13
N ARG A 44 -5.33 22.00 13.81
CA ARG A 44 -6.16 22.88 12.95
C ARG A 44 -7.65 22.71 13.22
N LEU A 45 -8.14 21.47 13.38
CA LEU A 45 -9.52 21.24 13.82
C LEU A 45 -9.81 21.89 15.17
N PHE A 46 -8.87 21.79 16.11
CA PHE A 46 -8.99 22.43 17.43
C PHE A 46 -9.04 23.95 17.31
N VAL A 47 -8.13 24.57 16.56
CA VAL A 47 -8.13 26.03 16.36
C VAL A 47 -9.42 26.49 15.67
N ALA A 48 -9.90 25.76 14.66
CA ALA A 48 -11.17 26.05 14.01
C ALA A 48 -12.34 25.97 15.00
N SER A 49 -12.33 25.01 15.93
CA SER A 49 -13.39 24.87 16.95
C SER A 49 -13.52 26.08 17.90
N LEU A 50 -12.47 26.89 18.01
CA LEU A 50 -12.47 28.11 18.84
C LEU A 50 -13.07 29.33 18.12
N MET A 51 -13.36 29.20 16.83
CA MET A 51 -13.89 30.28 16.01
C MET A 51 -15.43 30.35 16.15
N PRO A 52 -16.03 31.55 16.09
CA PRO A 52 -17.49 31.69 16.17
C PRO A 52 -18.22 31.11 14.95
N THR A 53 -17.59 31.12 13.77
CA THR A 53 -18.13 30.59 12.51
C THR A 53 -17.07 29.74 11.79
N PRO A 54 -16.81 28.51 12.26
CA PRO A 54 -15.77 27.65 11.70
C PRO A 54 -16.04 27.24 10.26
N SER A 55 -17.31 27.24 9.83
CA SER A 55 -17.74 26.87 8.47
C SER A 55 -16.97 27.62 7.38
N THR A 56 -16.82 28.95 7.55
CA THR A 56 -16.15 29.85 6.58
C THR A 56 -14.71 29.44 6.27
N GLN A 57 -13.94 29.05 7.29
CA GLN A 57 -12.53 28.66 7.14
C GLN A 57 -12.36 27.40 6.29
N PHE A 58 -13.31 26.46 6.42
CA PHE A 58 -13.27 25.21 5.70
C PHE A 58 -13.84 25.33 4.29
N ILE A 59 -14.84 26.18 4.07
CA ILE A 59 -15.46 26.37 2.74
C ILE A 59 -14.46 26.96 1.74
N GLU A 60 -13.60 27.88 2.20
CA GLU A 60 -12.55 28.50 1.39
C GLU A 60 -11.31 27.62 1.21
N ASP A 61 -11.30 26.42 1.82
CA ASP A 61 -10.16 25.53 1.73
C ASP A 61 -9.97 24.97 0.31
N LYS A 62 -8.70 24.80 -0.07
CA LYS A 62 -8.32 24.21 -1.35
C LYS A 62 -8.66 22.72 -1.40
N GLU A 63 -8.63 22.05 -0.26
CA GLU A 63 -8.90 20.62 -0.13
C GLU A 63 -10.42 20.33 -0.10
N GLU A 64 -10.90 19.52 -1.03
CA GLU A 64 -12.33 19.19 -1.14
C GLU A 64 -12.86 18.45 0.10
N SER A 65 -12.04 17.55 0.65
CA SER A 65 -12.35 16.82 1.89
C SER A 65 -12.51 17.75 3.10
N ALA A 66 -11.75 18.85 3.16
CA ALA A 66 -11.89 19.87 4.20
C ALA A 66 -13.15 20.72 3.98
N ARG A 67 -13.47 21.07 2.72
CA ARG A 67 -14.70 21.80 2.39
C ARG A 67 -15.97 21.09 2.82
N GLN A 68 -16.00 19.75 2.77
CA GLN A 68 -17.16 18.99 3.27
C GLN A 68 -17.40 19.19 4.77
N PHE A 69 -16.35 19.39 5.58
CA PHE A 69 -16.53 19.77 6.99
C PHE A 69 -17.16 21.17 7.09
N GLY A 70 -16.71 22.10 6.25
CA GLY A 70 -17.30 23.44 6.15
C GLY A 70 -18.77 23.44 5.78
N PHE A 71 -19.15 22.63 4.79
CA PHE A 71 -20.56 22.49 4.39
C PHE A 71 -21.41 21.82 5.49
N ALA A 72 -20.88 20.81 6.18
CA ALA A 72 -21.59 20.21 7.31
C ALA A 72 -21.79 21.22 8.45
N LEU A 73 -20.77 22.01 8.78
CA LEU A 73 -20.88 23.07 9.79
C LEU A 73 -21.88 24.16 9.37
N ALA A 74 -21.85 24.60 8.12
CA ALA A 74 -22.80 25.57 7.61
C ALA A 74 -24.25 25.05 7.62
N GLN A 75 -24.45 23.75 7.36
CA GLN A 75 -25.78 23.12 7.47
C GLN A 75 -26.26 23.06 8.92
N GLU A 76 -25.36 22.81 9.88
CA GLU A 76 -25.69 22.84 11.31
C GLU A 76 -26.05 24.27 11.76
N GLU A 77 -25.24 25.26 11.38
CA GLU A 77 -25.48 26.68 11.62
C GLU A 77 -26.82 27.16 11.01
N ALA A 78 -27.21 26.58 9.87
CA ALA A 78 -28.49 26.85 9.22
C ALA A 78 -29.68 26.09 9.84
N GLY A 79 -29.47 25.25 10.86
CA GLY A 79 -30.51 24.52 11.57
C GLY A 79 -31.03 23.27 10.85
N VAL A 80 -30.25 22.67 9.95
CA VAL A 80 -30.62 21.41 9.28
C VAL A 80 -30.69 20.27 10.30
N GLU A 81 -31.64 19.35 10.13
CA GLU A 81 -31.79 18.19 11.00
C GLU A 81 -30.50 17.35 11.03
N ARG A 82 -30.01 17.05 12.24
CA ARG A 82 -28.72 16.38 12.46
C ARG A 82 -28.61 15.01 11.79
N GLN A 83 -29.69 14.25 11.71
CA GLN A 83 -29.68 12.94 11.04
C GLN A 83 -29.47 13.05 9.52
N ILE A 84 -30.06 14.08 8.91
CA ILE A 84 -29.93 14.39 7.49
C ILE A 84 -28.51 14.90 7.23
N LEU A 85 -28.02 15.81 8.07
CA LEU A 85 -26.67 16.37 8.01
C LEU A 85 -25.60 15.28 8.09
N VAL A 86 -25.67 14.39 9.09
CA VAL A 86 -24.71 13.28 9.24
C VAL A 86 -24.74 12.37 8.02
N HIS A 87 -25.92 12.10 7.47
CA HIS A 87 -26.06 11.27 6.28
C HIS A 87 -25.45 11.92 5.04
N SER A 88 -25.82 13.17 4.74
CA SER A 88 -25.34 13.91 3.58
C SER A 88 -23.83 14.10 3.64
N PHE A 89 -23.29 14.44 4.82
CA PHE A 89 -21.86 14.59 5.03
C PHE A 89 -21.10 13.28 4.78
N LEU A 90 -21.54 12.16 5.36
CA LEU A 90 -20.85 10.88 5.20
C LEU A 90 -20.94 10.34 3.76
N GLU A 91 -22.07 10.52 3.06
CA GLU A 91 -22.17 10.13 1.65
C GLU A 91 -21.29 11.00 0.75
N SER A 92 -21.23 12.32 0.97
CA SER A 92 -20.31 13.21 0.24
C SER A 92 -18.85 12.86 0.50
N MET A 93 -18.48 12.61 1.76
CA MET A 93 -17.13 12.16 2.12
C MET A 93 -16.80 10.79 1.54
N LYS A 94 -17.80 9.92 1.38
CA LYS A 94 -17.63 8.59 0.79
C LYS A 94 -17.38 8.70 -0.70
N ALA A 95 -18.10 9.57 -1.40
CA ALA A 95 -17.85 9.84 -2.82
C ALA A 95 -16.40 10.32 -3.06
N ILE A 96 -15.89 11.22 -2.22
CA ILE A 96 -14.50 11.69 -2.28
C ILE A 96 -13.52 10.53 -2.03
N ALA A 97 -13.76 9.73 -0.99
CA ALA A 97 -12.91 8.58 -0.68
C ALA A 97 -12.89 7.56 -1.84
N VAL A 98 -14.05 7.26 -2.43
CA VAL A 98 -14.19 6.39 -3.61
C VAL A 98 -13.38 6.97 -4.77
N ALA A 99 -13.63 8.23 -5.15
CA ALA A 99 -12.94 8.87 -6.27
C ALA A 99 -11.41 8.87 -6.10
N LYS A 100 -10.92 9.11 -4.88
CA LYS A 100 -9.50 9.05 -4.57
C LYS A 100 -8.93 7.64 -4.69
N THR A 101 -9.60 6.64 -4.14
CA THR A 101 -9.14 5.24 -4.23
C THR A 101 -9.15 4.74 -5.67
N GLU A 102 -10.15 5.13 -6.46
CA GLU A 102 -10.20 4.85 -7.91
C GLU A 102 -9.09 5.59 -8.66
N ALA A 103 -8.83 6.86 -8.36
CA ALA A 103 -7.74 7.61 -8.99
C ALA A 103 -6.38 6.97 -8.69
N LYS A 104 -6.14 6.54 -7.45
CA LYS A 104 -4.94 5.76 -7.09
C LYS A 104 -4.88 4.44 -7.85
N ALA A 105 -6.01 3.74 -7.98
CA ALA A 105 -6.08 2.48 -8.73
C ALA A 105 -5.79 2.67 -10.22
N ARG A 106 -6.33 3.71 -10.85
CA ARG A 106 -6.04 4.06 -12.26
C ARG A 106 -4.60 4.50 -12.46
N LEU A 107 -4.05 5.27 -11.52
CA LEU A 107 -2.64 5.66 -11.54
C LEU A 107 -1.74 4.42 -11.43
N TYR A 108 -2.11 3.49 -10.56
CA TYR A 108 -1.41 2.21 -10.44
C TYR A 108 -1.53 1.38 -11.73
N GLU A 109 -2.73 1.26 -12.30
CA GLU A 109 -2.96 0.56 -13.58
C GLU A 109 -2.13 1.18 -14.72
N SER A 110 -2.11 2.51 -14.81
CA SER A 110 -1.27 3.23 -15.77
C SER A 110 0.21 2.92 -15.54
N ILE A 111 0.69 2.94 -14.30
CA ILE A 111 2.06 2.55 -13.97
C ILE A 111 2.30 1.09 -14.36
N THR A 112 1.40 0.15 -14.06
CA THR A 112 1.55 -1.27 -14.41
C THR A 112 1.69 -1.47 -15.93
N SER A 113 0.90 -0.74 -16.72
CA SER A 113 0.93 -0.80 -18.17
C SER A 113 2.20 -0.18 -18.73
N SER A 114 2.60 0.99 -18.25
CA SER A 114 3.85 1.64 -18.65
C SER A 114 5.06 0.78 -18.25
N LEU A 115 5.00 0.10 -17.10
CA LEU A 115 6.04 -0.81 -16.61
C LEU A 115 6.24 -1.99 -17.55
N GLY A 116 5.17 -2.60 -18.05
CA GLY A 116 5.28 -3.67 -19.05
C GLY A 116 6.13 -3.26 -20.25
N ALA A 117 5.95 -2.04 -20.77
CA ALA A 117 6.74 -1.51 -21.87
C ALA A 117 8.18 -1.15 -21.45
N LEU A 118 8.35 -0.56 -20.26
CA LEU A 118 9.67 -0.18 -19.73
C LEU A 118 10.56 -1.39 -19.44
N PHE A 119 10.01 -2.52 -18.98
CA PHE A 119 10.78 -3.74 -18.77
C PHE A 119 11.26 -4.39 -20.08
N LEU A 120 10.63 -4.10 -21.22
CA LEU A 120 11.09 -4.57 -22.53
C LEU A 120 12.34 -3.85 -23.03
N LEU A 121 12.61 -2.63 -22.56
CA LEU A 121 13.75 -1.85 -23.03
C LEU A 121 15.09 -2.47 -22.58
N PRO A 122 15.30 -2.86 -21.31
CA PRO A 122 16.50 -3.58 -20.92
C PRO A 122 16.63 -4.95 -21.59
N LEU A 123 15.50 -5.65 -21.82
CA LEU A 123 15.44 -6.90 -22.60
C LEU A 123 15.97 -6.70 -24.03
N PHE A 124 15.54 -5.62 -24.69
CA PHE A 124 15.98 -5.26 -26.03
C PHE A 124 17.46 -4.88 -26.08
N LEU A 125 17.94 -4.10 -25.11
CA LEU A 125 19.37 -3.77 -25.00
C LEU A 125 20.23 -5.03 -24.78
N LEU A 126 19.76 -5.96 -23.95
CA LEU A 126 20.43 -7.25 -23.73
C LEU A 126 20.46 -8.09 -25.00
N PHE A 127 19.38 -8.08 -25.81
CA PHE A 127 19.37 -8.73 -27.12
C PHE A 127 20.41 -8.13 -28.08
N LEU A 128 20.48 -6.79 -28.19
CA LEU A 128 21.45 -6.12 -29.06
C LEU A 128 22.90 -6.38 -28.62
N TRP A 129 23.14 -6.41 -27.30
CA TRP A 129 24.43 -6.80 -26.74
C TRP A 129 24.78 -8.27 -27.06
N ALA A 130 23.84 -9.20 -26.87
CA ALA A 130 24.06 -10.62 -27.12
C ALA A 130 24.33 -10.97 -28.61
N VAL A 131 23.80 -10.16 -29.54
CA VAL A 131 24.07 -10.28 -30.98
C VAL A 131 25.38 -9.57 -31.38
N GLY A 132 25.97 -8.77 -30.48
CA GLY A 132 27.25 -8.08 -30.71
C GLY A 132 27.13 -6.75 -31.44
N VAL A 133 25.96 -6.09 -31.36
CA VAL A 133 25.70 -4.77 -31.97
C VAL A 133 26.40 -3.64 -31.19
N PHE A 134 26.54 -3.81 -29.87
CA PHE A 134 27.23 -2.85 -29.00
C PHE A 134 28.16 -3.57 -28.03
N ASP A 135 29.38 -3.05 -27.87
CA ASP A 135 30.39 -3.50 -26.90
C ASP A 135 30.24 -2.68 -25.61
N VAL A 136 29.34 -3.14 -24.74
CA VAL A 136 29.03 -2.50 -23.45
C VAL A 136 29.29 -3.51 -22.34
N ASP A 137 29.91 -3.05 -21.26
CA ASP A 137 30.13 -3.87 -20.07
C ASP A 137 28.77 -4.41 -19.55
N PRO A 138 28.59 -5.74 -19.43
CA PRO A 138 27.36 -6.34 -18.95
C PRO A 138 26.96 -5.89 -17.53
N ALA A 139 27.91 -5.43 -16.72
CA ALA A 139 27.62 -4.81 -15.43
C ALA A 139 26.75 -3.55 -15.57
N ILE A 140 26.94 -2.75 -16.63
CA ILE A 140 26.16 -1.55 -16.90
C ILE A 140 24.72 -1.92 -17.28
N LEU A 141 24.52 -2.97 -18.07
CA LEU A 141 23.20 -3.48 -18.42
C LEU A 141 22.44 -3.96 -17.19
N LEU A 142 23.10 -4.72 -16.32
CA LEU A 142 22.52 -5.18 -15.04
C LEU A 142 22.23 -4.01 -14.08
N ALA A 143 23.13 -3.02 -14.01
CA ALA A 143 22.93 -1.81 -13.20
C ALA A 143 21.74 -0.98 -13.71
N LEU A 144 21.53 -0.90 -15.03
CA LEU A 144 20.39 -0.22 -15.61
C LEU A 144 19.07 -0.93 -15.28
N ILE A 145 19.04 -2.26 -15.36
CA ILE A 145 17.87 -3.07 -14.95
C ILE A 145 17.57 -2.84 -13.46
N PHE A 146 18.60 -2.85 -12.61
CA PHE A 146 18.45 -2.65 -11.17
C PHE A 146 18.01 -1.22 -10.82
N GLY A 147 18.62 -0.21 -11.45
CA GLY A 147 18.28 1.20 -11.24
C GLY A 147 16.85 1.51 -11.66
N MET A 148 16.42 0.99 -12.81
CA MET A 148 15.04 1.10 -13.28
C MET A 148 14.07 0.42 -12.31
N THR A 149 14.41 -0.79 -11.86
CA THR A 149 13.65 -1.52 -10.85
C THR A 149 13.50 -0.73 -9.55
N ALA A 150 14.59 -0.17 -9.03
CA ALA A 150 14.60 0.56 -7.76
C ALA A 150 13.76 1.84 -7.85
N ALA A 151 13.89 2.59 -8.95
CA ALA A 151 13.06 3.76 -9.21
C ALA A 151 11.56 3.37 -9.22
N MET A 152 11.23 2.24 -9.82
CA MET A 152 9.84 1.77 -9.91
C MET A 152 9.30 1.24 -8.59
N ALA A 153 10.13 0.58 -7.78
CA ALA A 153 9.79 0.22 -6.41
C ALA A 153 9.47 1.45 -5.57
N ALA A 154 10.23 2.54 -5.73
CA ALA A 154 9.96 3.80 -5.05
C ALA A 154 8.61 4.41 -5.46
N VAL A 155 8.28 4.40 -6.76
CA VAL A 155 6.98 4.91 -7.25
C VAL A 155 5.83 4.04 -6.76
N ALA A 156 5.94 2.71 -6.81
CA ALA A 156 4.91 1.80 -6.32
C ALA A 156 4.70 1.93 -4.80
N LEU A 157 5.78 2.09 -4.03
CA LEU A 157 5.72 2.40 -2.60
C LEU A 157 5.00 3.73 -2.34
N ALA A 158 5.24 4.75 -3.16
CA ALA A 158 4.58 6.06 -3.01
C ALA A 158 3.09 6.02 -3.39
N ALA A 159 2.70 5.16 -4.33
CA ALA A 159 1.31 5.00 -4.77
C ALA A 159 0.50 4.03 -3.89
N SER A 160 1.16 3.12 -3.18
CA SER A 160 0.52 2.07 -2.38
C SER A 160 -0.23 2.64 -1.15
N PRO A 161 -1.49 2.21 -0.91
CA PRO A 161 -2.21 2.54 0.31
C PRO A 161 -1.65 1.72 1.48
N PHE A 162 -0.79 2.34 2.28
CA PHE A 162 -0.29 1.73 3.52
C PHE A 162 -1.14 2.12 4.72
N ASP A 163 -1.63 1.12 5.44
CA ASP A 163 -2.26 1.31 6.75
C ASP A 163 -1.21 1.53 7.84
N VAL A 164 -0.12 0.74 7.81
CA VAL A 164 0.90 0.74 8.86
C VAL A 164 2.12 1.53 8.43
N SER A 165 2.67 2.36 9.32
CA SER A 165 3.87 3.14 8.97
C SER A 165 5.08 2.22 8.75
N LEU A 166 5.69 2.29 7.57
CA LEU A 166 6.78 1.38 7.19
C LEU A 166 7.96 1.47 8.17
N ARG A 167 8.37 2.68 8.52
CA ARG A 167 9.52 2.93 9.41
C ARG A 167 9.32 2.35 10.81
N ARG A 168 8.15 2.56 11.44
CA ARG A 168 7.89 2.06 12.81
C ARG A 168 7.52 0.57 12.84
N THR A 169 7.02 0.04 11.74
CA THR A 169 6.64 -1.39 11.67
C THR A 169 7.86 -2.27 11.49
N TYR A 170 8.68 -1.93 10.50
CA TYR A 170 9.81 -2.74 10.10
C TYR A 170 11.07 -2.42 10.93
N GLU A 171 11.27 -1.18 11.41
CA GLU A 171 12.42 -0.80 12.25
C GLU A 171 13.76 -1.36 11.70
N TRP A 172 14.47 -2.16 12.49
CA TRP A 172 15.74 -2.80 12.16
C TRP A 172 15.62 -3.91 11.11
N SER A 173 14.42 -4.37 10.78
CA SER A 173 14.24 -5.40 9.76
C SER A 173 14.58 -4.91 8.35
N ILE A 174 14.47 -3.60 8.07
CA ILE A 174 14.93 -3.02 6.81
C ILE A 174 16.46 -3.07 6.71
N PRO A 175 17.26 -2.48 7.63
CA PRO A 175 18.71 -2.53 7.54
C PRO A 175 19.26 -3.97 7.68
N LEU A 176 18.68 -4.81 8.54
CA LEU A 176 19.08 -6.22 8.64
C LEU A 176 18.74 -7.01 7.37
N GLY A 177 17.57 -6.77 6.79
CA GLY A 177 17.19 -7.36 5.50
C GLY A 177 18.11 -6.89 4.38
N LEU A 178 18.50 -5.62 4.34
CA LEU A 178 19.46 -5.09 3.37
C LEU A 178 20.83 -5.73 3.56
N ALA A 179 21.31 -5.89 4.80
CA ALA A 179 22.56 -6.59 5.08
C ALA A 179 22.52 -8.05 4.61
N ALA A 180 21.42 -8.75 4.84
CA ALA A 180 21.22 -10.10 4.33
C ALA A 180 21.14 -10.16 2.79
N ALA A 181 20.55 -9.14 2.16
CA ALA A 181 20.53 -9.01 0.71
C ALA A 181 21.93 -8.79 0.11
N VAL A 182 22.82 -8.09 0.82
CA VAL A 182 24.23 -7.93 0.42
C VAL A 182 24.98 -9.25 0.43
N VAL A 183 24.67 -10.17 1.35
CA VAL A 183 25.24 -11.53 1.32
C VAL A 183 24.73 -12.31 0.10
N GLY A 184 23.52 -12.01 -0.35
CA GLY A 184 22.93 -12.53 -1.59
C GLY A 184 23.37 -11.83 -2.87
N LEU A 185 24.31 -10.87 -2.86
CA LEU A 185 24.67 -10.12 -4.07
C LEU A 185 25.18 -11.02 -5.21
N PHE A 186 25.78 -12.16 -4.85
CA PHE A 186 26.27 -13.16 -5.81
C PHE A 186 25.15 -13.97 -6.49
N ASN A 187 23.91 -13.86 -6.00
CA ASN A 187 22.70 -14.38 -6.63
C ASN A 187 21.53 -13.40 -6.39
N ALA A 188 21.34 -12.47 -7.33
CA ALA A 188 20.42 -11.36 -7.14
C ALA A 188 18.96 -11.78 -6.80
N PRO A 189 18.35 -12.83 -7.39
CA PRO A 189 17.06 -13.34 -6.92
C PRO A 189 17.06 -13.85 -5.47
N ALA A 190 18.14 -14.50 -5.03
CA ALA A 190 18.26 -14.96 -3.65
C ALA A 190 18.35 -13.80 -2.65
N ALA A 191 18.86 -12.64 -3.05
CA ALA A 191 18.89 -11.44 -2.21
C ALA A 191 17.47 -10.97 -1.80
N PHE A 192 16.48 -11.10 -2.68
CA PHE A 192 15.07 -10.80 -2.36
C PHE A 192 14.48 -11.79 -1.34
N VAL A 193 14.79 -13.08 -1.48
CA VAL A 193 14.38 -14.12 -0.51
C VAL A 193 15.01 -13.84 0.85
N ALA A 194 16.31 -13.56 0.89
CA ALA A 194 17.03 -13.26 2.12
C ALA A 194 16.45 -12.02 2.83
N PHE A 195 16.23 -10.93 2.09
CA PHE A 195 15.58 -9.73 2.62
C PHE A 195 14.20 -10.04 3.18
N GLY A 196 13.35 -10.69 2.39
CA GLY A 196 11.97 -11.00 2.76
C GLY A 196 11.88 -11.93 3.96
N ALA A 197 12.77 -12.93 4.04
CA ALA A 197 12.82 -13.90 5.14
C ALA A 197 13.24 -13.23 6.45
N VAL A 198 14.28 -12.38 6.41
CA VAL A 198 14.71 -11.61 7.59
C VAL A 198 13.60 -10.64 8.04
N ALA A 199 12.97 -9.95 7.09
CA ALA A 199 11.85 -9.06 7.40
C ALA A 199 10.67 -9.81 8.02
N TYR A 200 10.30 -10.97 7.48
CA TYR A 200 9.24 -11.82 8.01
C TYR A 200 9.57 -12.35 9.40
N LEU A 201 10.77 -12.91 9.58
CA LEU A 201 11.22 -13.47 10.86
C LEU A 201 11.27 -12.40 11.95
N TRP A 202 11.73 -11.19 11.62
CA TRP A 202 11.70 -10.07 12.56
C TRP A 202 10.28 -9.72 13.00
N LEU A 203 9.35 -9.61 12.04
CA LEU A 203 7.95 -9.31 12.33
C LEU A 203 7.27 -10.45 13.13
N TYR A 204 7.65 -11.69 12.88
CA TYR A 204 7.20 -12.86 13.63
C TYR A 204 7.68 -12.82 15.08
N ILE A 205 8.99 -12.64 15.30
CA ILE A 205 9.61 -12.57 16.63
C ILE A 205 9.05 -11.40 17.45
N LYS A 206 8.76 -10.27 16.79
CA LYS A 206 8.19 -9.09 17.45
C LYS A 206 6.67 -9.11 17.58
N ASP A 207 6.00 -10.18 17.14
CA ASP A 207 4.54 -10.32 17.17
C ASP A 207 3.83 -9.13 16.50
N ARG A 208 4.32 -8.73 15.32
CA ARG A 208 3.82 -7.60 14.51
C ARG A 208 3.09 -8.03 13.24
N LEU A 209 3.15 -9.30 12.87
CA LEU A 209 2.50 -9.82 11.66
C LEU A 209 0.99 -9.60 11.65
N TRP A 210 0.34 -9.71 12.80
CA TRP A 210 -1.10 -9.50 12.93
C TRP A 210 -1.51 -8.02 12.74
N TRP A 211 -0.57 -7.07 12.78
CA TRP A 211 -0.89 -5.65 12.52
C TRP A 211 -1.47 -5.43 11.12
N PHE A 212 -1.10 -6.28 10.16
CA PHE A 212 -1.63 -6.26 8.80
C PHE A 212 -3.09 -6.76 8.71
N ASP A 213 -3.58 -7.46 9.73
CA ASP A 213 -4.94 -7.98 9.82
C ASP A 213 -5.90 -7.04 10.57
N ILE A 214 -5.40 -5.94 11.17
CA ILE A 214 -6.21 -4.97 11.92
C ILE A 214 -7.39 -4.47 11.10
N ARG A 215 -7.18 -4.15 9.81
CA ARG A 215 -8.24 -3.69 8.89
C ARG A 215 -9.44 -4.65 8.80
N ARG A 216 -9.25 -5.95 9.03
CA ARG A 216 -10.30 -6.97 8.99
C ARG A 216 -11.08 -7.04 10.32
N GLU A 217 -10.41 -6.78 11.43
CA GLU A 217 -11.02 -6.82 12.76
C GLU A 217 -11.78 -5.53 13.12
N VAL A 218 -11.38 -4.38 12.58
CA VAL A 218 -11.91 -3.07 12.98
C VAL A 218 -13.42 -2.91 12.67
N PRO A 219 -13.93 -3.10 11.44
CA PRO A 219 -15.36 -2.95 11.17
C PRO A 219 -16.28 -3.85 12.02
N PRO A 220 -16.04 -5.18 12.13
CA PRO A 220 -16.92 -6.03 12.94
C PRO A 220 -16.86 -5.66 14.43
N MET A 221 -15.69 -5.29 14.96
CA MET A 221 -15.55 -4.80 16.33
C MET A 221 -16.42 -3.56 16.57
N LEU A 222 -16.32 -2.54 15.72
CA LEU A 222 -17.09 -1.31 15.87
C LEU A 222 -18.59 -1.52 15.70
N ARG A 223 -19.02 -2.41 14.78
CA ARG A 223 -20.44 -2.78 14.65
C ARG A 223 -20.97 -3.43 15.92
N SER A 224 -20.20 -4.36 16.51
CA SER A 224 -20.59 -4.98 17.78
C SER A 224 -20.63 -3.98 18.94
N ALA A 225 -19.72 -3.00 18.97
CA ALA A 225 -19.76 -1.92 19.96
C ALA A 225 -21.04 -1.07 19.83
N ALA A 226 -21.37 -0.64 18.60
CA ALA A 226 -22.57 0.15 18.34
C ALA A 226 -23.87 -0.62 18.64
N ALA A 227 -23.92 -1.92 18.31
CA ALA A 227 -25.07 -2.77 18.62
C ALA A 227 -25.28 -2.92 20.15
N MET A 228 -24.22 -3.21 20.91
CA MET A 228 -24.32 -3.33 22.37
C MET A 228 -24.71 -2.01 23.04
N LEU A 229 -24.24 -0.86 22.52
CA LEU A 229 -24.66 0.43 23.04
C LEU A 229 -26.15 0.70 22.76
N LYS A 230 -26.64 0.33 21.57
CA LYS A 230 -28.07 0.43 21.23
C LYS A 230 -28.95 -0.46 22.11
N GLU A 231 -28.43 -1.60 22.56
CA GLU A 231 -29.07 -2.49 23.53
C GLU A 231 -29.02 -1.95 24.97
N GLY A 232 -28.40 -0.79 25.20
CA GLY A 232 -28.29 -0.16 26.53
C GLY A 232 -27.18 -0.73 27.41
N ALA A 233 -26.22 -1.46 26.83
CA ALA A 233 -25.07 -1.95 27.60
C ALA A 233 -24.19 -0.77 28.07
N PRO A 234 -23.73 -0.76 29.33
CA PRO A 234 -22.83 0.29 29.80
C PRO A 234 -21.47 0.20 29.09
N PRO A 235 -20.81 1.33 28.77
CA PRO A 235 -19.56 1.39 28.03
C PRO A 235 -18.45 0.46 28.53
N ASP A 236 -18.29 0.37 29.86
CA ASP A 236 -17.26 -0.46 30.50
C ASP A 236 -17.46 -1.95 30.20
N LEU A 237 -18.71 -2.37 30.07
CA LEU A 237 -19.10 -3.75 29.81
C LEU A 237 -19.01 -4.09 28.31
N ILE A 238 -19.19 -3.09 27.44
CA ILE A 238 -18.97 -3.23 25.99
C ILE A 238 -17.50 -3.59 25.74
N LEU A 239 -16.57 -2.81 26.28
CA LEU A 239 -15.14 -3.08 26.10
C LEU A 239 -14.76 -4.46 26.66
N GLY A 240 -15.22 -4.81 27.86
CA GLY A 240 -15.02 -6.14 28.46
C GLY A 240 -15.44 -7.31 27.54
N ARG A 241 -16.61 -7.20 26.89
CA ARG A 241 -17.11 -8.21 25.94
C ARG A 241 -16.30 -8.24 24.64
N LEU A 242 -15.85 -7.08 24.15
CA LEU A 242 -15.08 -6.99 22.91
C LEU A 242 -13.66 -7.57 23.07
N ILE A 243 -13.01 -7.39 24.22
CA ILE A 243 -11.66 -7.91 24.50
C ILE A 243 -11.60 -9.43 24.31
N GLY A 244 -12.65 -10.16 24.72
CA GLY A 244 -12.71 -11.61 24.58
C GLY A 244 -12.84 -12.12 23.13
N ARG A 245 -13.23 -11.25 22.19
CA ARG A 245 -13.51 -11.62 20.78
C ARG A 245 -12.56 -10.99 19.77
N TYR A 246 -12.05 -9.79 20.05
CA TYR A 246 -11.23 -9.01 19.12
C TYR A 246 -9.90 -8.62 19.78
N ARG A 247 -8.80 -8.96 19.11
CA ARG A 247 -7.45 -8.64 19.60
C ARG A 247 -7.22 -7.13 19.58
N VAL A 248 -7.77 -6.44 18.58
CA VAL A 248 -7.77 -4.97 18.51
C VAL A 248 -8.42 -4.34 19.75
N ALA A 249 -9.58 -4.84 20.18
CA ALA A 249 -10.28 -4.32 21.36
C ALA A 249 -9.45 -4.51 22.64
N ALA A 250 -8.82 -5.67 22.81
CA ALA A 250 -7.88 -5.91 23.90
C ALA A 250 -6.75 -4.85 23.92
N LYS A 251 -6.13 -4.59 22.78
CA LYS A 251 -5.03 -3.62 22.70
C LYS A 251 -5.49 -2.17 22.91
N ILE A 252 -6.71 -1.82 22.49
CA ILE A 252 -7.33 -0.52 22.81
C ILE A 252 -7.53 -0.38 24.33
N ALA A 253 -8.06 -1.41 24.99
CA ALA A 253 -8.31 -1.40 26.44
C ALA A 253 -7.04 -1.23 27.27
N TYR A 254 -5.95 -1.89 26.86
CA TYR A 254 -4.65 -1.76 27.51
C TYR A 254 -3.87 -0.49 27.12
N GLY A 255 -4.44 0.40 26.32
CA GLY A 255 -3.80 1.66 25.94
C GLY A 255 -2.57 1.50 25.03
N TYR A 256 -2.47 0.40 24.28
CA TYR A 256 -1.34 0.21 23.36
C TYR A 256 -1.34 1.25 22.25
N PHE A 257 -0.14 1.64 21.84
CA PHE A 257 0.07 2.40 20.62
C PHE A 257 0.51 1.46 19.49
N ILE A 258 -0.27 1.40 18.42
CA ILE A 258 0.06 0.64 17.20
C ILE A 258 0.12 1.63 16.04
N PRO A 259 1.19 1.65 15.22
CA PRO A 259 1.36 2.62 14.16
C PRO A 259 0.53 2.29 12.90
N SER A 260 -0.76 1.99 13.08
CA SER A 260 -1.76 1.69 12.05
C SER A 260 -2.84 2.77 12.04
N ARG A 261 -3.19 3.27 10.85
CA ARG A 261 -4.27 4.25 10.65
C ARG A 261 -5.60 3.70 11.14
N TYR A 262 -5.92 2.45 10.80
CA TYR A 262 -7.18 1.83 11.21
C TYR A 262 -7.24 1.50 12.69
N PHE A 263 -6.12 1.19 13.34
CA PHE A 263 -6.09 1.00 14.79
C PHE A 263 -6.43 2.29 15.54
N VAL A 264 -5.77 3.39 15.15
CA VAL A 264 -6.01 4.70 15.76
C VAL A 264 -7.45 5.16 15.49
N LEU A 265 -7.94 4.99 14.25
CA LEU A 265 -9.33 5.26 13.89
C LEU A 265 -10.31 4.43 14.73
N ALA A 266 -10.03 3.14 14.94
CA ALA A 266 -10.88 2.27 15.74
C ALA A 266 -10.93 2.69 17.21
N LYS A 267 -9.77 3.07 17.79
CA LYS A 267 -9.68 3.62 19.14
C LYS A 267 -10.48 4.91 19.28
N ALA A 268 -10.31 5.84 18.35
CA ALA A 268 -11.00 7.12 18.32
C ALA A 268 -12.52 6.96 18.13
N MET A 269 -12.91 6.07 17.23
CA MET A 269 -14.31 5.76 16.96
C MET A 269 -14.98 5.04 18.14
N HIS A 270 -14.27 4.13 18.82
CA HIS A 270 -14.79 3.51 20.03
C HIS A 270 -15.09 4.54 21.13
N ARG A 271 -14.18 5.50 21.35
CA ARG A 271 -14.43 6.63 22.27
C ARG A 271 -15.62 7.47 21.82
N ALA A 272 -15.70 7.82 20.54
CA ALA A 272 -16.83 8.58 20.01
C ALA A 272 -18.17 7.85 20.17
N ILE A 273 -18.22 6.54 19.96
CA ILE A 273 -19.43 5.73 20.20
C ILE A 273 -19.87 5.84 21.66
N VAL A 274 -18.92 5.71 22.58
CA VAL A 274 -19.17 5.74 24.02
C VAL A 274 -19.61 7.13 24.49
N GLU A 275 -18.98 8.20 23.99
CA GLU A 275 -19.25 9.58 24.41
C GLU A 275 -20.55 10.14 23.79
N ALA A 276 -20.83 9.84 22.52
CA ALA A 276 -21.90 10.47 21.73
C ALA A 276 -23.15 9.58 21.50
N GLY A 277 -23.25 8.44 22.18
CA GLY A 277 -24.52 7.69 22.27
C GLY A 277 -24.91 6.85 21.04
N GLY A 278 -23.96 6.53 20.15
CA GLY A 278 -24.08 5.49 19.11
C GLY A 278 -25.11 5.65 17.99
N ALA A 279 -26.09 6.56 18.08
CA ALA A 279 -27.15 6.71 17.08
C ALA A 279 -26.61 7.11 15.69
N ALA A 280 -25.71 8.09 15.65
CA ALA A 280 -24.99 8.50 14.44
C ALA A 280 -23.83 7.56 14.09
N ALA A 281 -23.39 6.72 15.04
CA ALA A 281 -22.22 5.88 14.88
C ALA A 281 -22.44 4.73 13.89
N VAL A 282 -23.66 4.23 13.73
CA VAL A 282 -23.94 3.13 12.78
C VAL A 282 -23.54 3.53 11.36
N LYS A 283 -23.97 4.71 10.90
CA LYS A 283 -23.59 5.25 9.58
C LYS A 283 -22.08 5.52 9.46
N ALA A 284 -21.46 6.00 10.53
CA ALA A 284 -20.01 6.19 10.57
C ALA A 284 -19.22 4.87 10.49
N VAL A 285 -19.72 3.78 11.08
CA VAL A 285 -19.11 2.45 10.96
C VAL A 285 -19.32 1.86 9.56
N GLU A 286 -20.50 2.06 8.96
CA GLU A 286 -20.77 1.70 7.57
C GLU A 286 -19.85 2.44 6.59
N TYR A 287 -19.59 3.72 6.85
CA TYR A 287 -18.59 4.50 6.13
C TYR A 287 -17.19 3.87 6.20
N ILE A 288 -16.71 3.58 7.42
CA ILE A 288 -15.38 2.96 7.64
C ILE A 288 -15.28 1.62 6.90
N GLN A 289 -16.31 0.79 7.02
CA GLN A 289 -16.36 -0.49 6.32
C GLN A 289 -16.28 -0.28 4.80
N THR A 290 -17.08 0.64 4.26
CA THR A 290 -17.13 0.86 2.81
C THR A 290 -15.77 1.31 2.28
N VAL A 291 -15.09 2.23 2.98
CA VAL A 291 -13.74 2.68 2.59
C VAL A 291 -12.75 1.51 2.63
N ILE A 292 -12.77 0.68 3.68
CA ILE A 292 -11.91 -0.50 3.78
C ILE A 292 -12.19 -1.53 2.68
N ASP A 293 -13.46 -1.77 2.36
CA ASP A 293 -13.88 -2.74 1.36
C ASP A 293 -13.47 -2.26 -0.05
N ILE A 294 -13.61 -0.97 -0.34
CA ILE A 294 -13.17 -0.36 -1.61
C ILE A 294 -11.64 -0.44 -1.73
N GLU A 295 -10.89 -0.02 -0.70
CA GLU A 295 -9.43 -0.11 -0.71
C GLU A 295 -8.96 -1.57 -0.89
N SER A 296 -9.59 -2.51 -0.19
CA SER A 296 -9.26 -3.94 -0.29
C SER A 296 -9.62 -4.52 -1.66
N SER A 297 -10.74 -4.13 -2.24
CA SER A 297 -11.16 -4.53 -3.59
C SER A 297 -10.19 -3.98 -4.65
N ALA A 298 -9.80 -2.70 -4.52
CA ALA A 298 -8.83 -2.06 -5.39
C ALA A 298 -7.48 -2.78 -5.33
N ILE A 299 -6.96 -3.09 -4.14
CA ILE A 299 -5.71 -3.87 -3.98
C ILE A 299 -5.83 -5.25 -4.64
N LYS A 300 -6.94 -5.97 -4.44
CA LYS A 300 -7.16 -7.28 -5.07
C LYS A 300 -7.25 -7.20 -6.60
N LYS A 301 -7.88 -6.14 -7.13
CA LYS A 301 -7.96 -5.89 -8.57
C LYS A 301 -6.56 -5.61 -9.14
N MET A 302 -5.80 -4.73 -8.49
CA MET A 302 -4.41 -4.41 -8.84
C MET A 302 -3.53 -5.67 -8.84
N ALA A 303 -3.62 -6.50 -7.79
CA ALA A 303 -2.86 -7.73 -7.69
C ALA A 303 -3.20 -8.73 -8.81
N ARG A 304 -4.49 -8.87 -9.16
CA ARG A 304 -4.93 -9.72 -10.28
C ARG A 304 -4.43 -9.21 -11.64
N GLN A 305 -4.52 -7.91 -11.89
CA GLN A 305 -4.00 -7.31 -13.12
C GLN A 305 -2.49 -7.50 -13.23
N ALA A 306 -1.74 -7.23 -12.15
CA ALA A 306 -0.31 -7.47 -12.11
C ALA A 306 0.03 -8.95 -12.37
N ALA A 307 -0.71 -9.90 -11.80
CA ALA A 307 -0.51 -11.32 -12.06
C ALA A 307 -0.75 -11.71 -13.54
N ALA A 308 -1.75 -11.11 -14.19
CA ALA A 308 -2.03 -11.35 -15.62
C ALA A 308 -0.90 -10.81 -16.51
N TYR A 309 -0.45 -9.57 -16.27
CA TYR A 309 0.71 -9.01 -16.97
C TYR A 309 1.99 -9.78 -16.69
N PHE A 310 2.16 -10.28 -15.46
CA PHE A 310 3.30 -11.11 -15.09
C PHE A 310 3.35 -12.42 -15.88
N ALA A 311 2.21 -13.10 -16.07
CA ALA A 311 2.15 -14.32 -16.88
C ALA A 311 2.55 -14.07 -18.34
N LEU A 312 2.04 -12.97 -18.94
CA LEU A 312 2.44 -12.56 -20.29
C LEU A 312 3.93 -12.21 -20.36
N PHE A 313 4.43 -11.52 -19.33
CA PHE A 313 5.84 -11.14 -19.23
C PHE A 313 6.77 -12.35 -19.14
N ILE A 314 6.46 -13.36 -18.30
CA ILE A 314 7.23 -14.60 -18.25
C ILE A 314 7.28 -15.27 -19.62
N ALA A 315 6.13 -15.37 -20.31
CA ALA A 315 6.08 -16.00 -21.62
C ALA A 315 6.98 -15.27 -22.63
N ALA A 316 6.92 -13.94 -22.66
CA ALA A 316 7.78 -13.11 -23.50
C ALA A 316 9.26 -13.28 -23.14
N VAL A 317 9.59 -13.33 -21.84
CA VAL A 317 10.94 -13.56 -21.33
C VAL A 317 11.48 -14.91 -21.79
N ILE A 318 10.69 -15.99 -21.70
CA ILE A 318 11.09 -17.33 -22.13
C ILE A 318 11.35 -17.33 -23.64
N VAL A 319 10.44 -16.76 -24.44
CA VAL A 319 10.60 -16.68 -25.90
C VAL A 319 11.84 -15.88 -26.27
N LEU A 320 12.04 -14.72 -25.64
CA LEU A 320 13.21 -13.89 -25.91
C LEU A 320 14.50 -14.60 -25.48
N ALA A 321 14.49 -15.27 -24.33
CA ALA A 321 15.65 -16.02 -23.87
C ALA A 321 16.03 -17.15 -24.85
N PHE A 322 15.04 -17.88 -25.36
CA PHE A 322 15.27 -18.88 -26.40
C PHE A 322 15.79 -18.27 -27.71
N ALA A 323 15.21 -17.15 -28.14
CA ALA A 323 15.64 -16.46 -29.36
C ALA A 323 17.08 -15.95 -29.25
N VAL A 324 17.42 -15.28 -28.14
CA VAL A 324 18.77 -14.79 -27.84
C VAL A 324 19.76 -15.94 -27.77
N SER A 325 19.43 -17.00 -27.03
CA SER A 325 20.30 -18.15 -26.84
C SER A 325 20.55 -18.90 -28.14
N SER A 326 19.52 -19.10 -28.95
CA SER A 326 19.64 -19.70 -30.27
C SER A 326 20.51 -18.86 -31.20
N ALA A 327 20.26 -17.54 -31.25
CA ALA A 327 21.04 -16.60 -32.06
C ALA A 327 22.52 -16.58 -31.64
N ALA A 328 22.80 -16.47 -30.33
CA ALA A 328 24.16 -16.48 -29.80
C ALA A 328 24.88 -17.81 -30.09
N LYS A 329 24.18 -18.95 -29.99
CA LYS A 329 24.74 -20.26 -30.32
C LYS A 329 25.09 -20.37 -31.80
N GLN A 330 24.20 -19.94 -32.70
CA GLN A 330 24.45 -19.93 -34.14
C GLN A 330 25.60 -19.00 -34.52
N LEU A 331 25.63 -17.79 -33.95
CA LEU A 331 26.72 -16.83 -34.13
C LEU A 331 28.06 -17.37 -33.64
N SER A 332 28.09 -18.06 -32.50
CA SER A 332 29.32 -18.66 -31.96
C SER A 332 29.87 -19.81 -32.82
N SER A 333 29.00 -20.48 -33.59
CA SER A 333 29.37 -21.56 -34.50
C SER A 333 29.69 -21.09 -35.93
N ALA A 334 29.37 -19.84 -36.26
CA ALA A 334 29.64 -19.25 -37.57
C ALA A 334 31.04 -18.64 -37.60
N GLU A 335 31.83 -18.93 -38.63
CA GLU A 335 33.08 -18.21 -38.88
C GLU A 335 32.76 -16.75 -39.26
N LEU A 336 32.70 -15.87 -38.25
CA LEU A 336 32.34 -14.44 -38.36
C LEU A 336 33.41 -13.58 -39.05
N SER A 337 34.40 -14.18 -39.70
CA SER A 337 35.51 -13.52 -40.39
C SER A 337 35.10 -12.55 -41.51
N TYR A 338 33.83 -12.60 -41.95
CA TYR A 338 33.27 -11.75 -43.01
C TYR A 338 32.26 -10.68 -42.54
N MET A 339 31.92 -10.56 -41.25
CA MET A 339 30.96 -9.56 -40.75
C MET A 339 31.60 -8.59 -39.74
N PRO A 340 32.14 -7.44 -40.19
CA PRO A 340 32.87 -6.49 -39.33
C PRO A 340 31.98 -5.68 -38.36
N LEU A 341 30.65 -5.83 -38.44
CA LEU A 341 29.69 -5.06 -37.64
C LEU A 341 29.22 -5.78 -36.37
N LEU A 342 29.47 -7.10 -36.24
CA LEU A 342 28.98 -7.90 -35.12
C LEU A 342 30.16 -8.53 -34.37
N THR A 343 30.25 -8.24 -33.07
CA THR A 343 31.24 -8.84 -32.17
C THR A 343 30.52 -9.57 -31.02
N PRO A 344 29.89 -10.73 -31.30
CA PRO A 344 29.06 -11.40 -30.32
C PRO A 344 29.92 -11.94 -29.16
N PRO A 345 29.50 -11.74 -27.90
CA PRO A 345 30.19 -12.30 -26.74
C PRO A 345 30.06 -13.84 -26.69
N PRO A 346 30.94 -14.52 -25.91
CA PRO A 346 30.89 -15.97 -25.74
C PRO A 346 29.52 -16.46 -25.25
N TYR A 347 29.02 -17.56 -25.82
CA TYR A 347 27.70 -18.12 -25.47
C TYR A 347 27.52 -18.37 -23.95
N GLY A 348 28.56 -18.84 -23.27
CA GLY A 348 28.51 -19.09 -21.83
C GLY A 348 28.26 -17.81 -21.01
N GLU A 349 28.83 -16.70 -21.44
CA GLU A 349 28.65 -15.38 -20.81
C GLU A 349 27.23 -14.85 -21.07
N VAL A 350 26.75 -14.95 -22.32
CA VAL A 350 25.37 -14.60 -22.68
C VAL A 350 24.36 -15.39 -21.86
N LYS A 351 24.55 -16.71 -21.71
CA LYS A 351 23.66 -17.58 -20.92
C LYS A 351 23.57 -17.12 -19.45
N ILE A 352 24.71 -16.79 -18.82
CA ILE A 352 24.74 -16.38 -17.42
C ILE A 352 24.06 -15.01 -17.23
N ILE A 353 24.36 -14.03 -18.09
CA ILE A 353 23.80 -12.68 -17.96
C ILE A 353 22.31 -12.68 -18.28
N LEU A 354 21.89 -13.40 -19.32
CA LEU A 354 20.48 -13.55 -19.69
C LEU A 354 19.68 -14.20 -18.55
N THR A 355 20.13 -15.34 -18.01
CA THR A 355 19.44 -16.01 -16.89
C THR A 355 19.35 -15.13 -15.64
N THR A 356 20.41 -14.36 -15.34
CA THR A 356 20.45 -13.44 -14.20
C THR A 356 19.55 -12.23 -14.41
N ALA A 357 19.59 -11.60 -15.58
CA ALA A 357 18.75 -10.46 -15.91
C ALA A 357 17.26 -10.84 -15.89
N MET A 358 16.91 -12.00 -16.46
CA MET A 358 15.52 -12.45 -16.56
C MET A 358 14.92 -12.76 -15.18
N SER A 359 15.69 -13.46 -14.34
CA SER A 359 15.28 -13.78 -12.98
C SER A 359 15.17 -12.52 -12.11
N LEU A 360 16.07 -11.56 -12.28
CA LEU A 360 16.02 -10.27 -11.57
C LEU A 360 14.79 -9.47 -11.96
N ILE A 361 14.47 -9.35 -13.25
CA ILE A 361 13.28 -8.61 -13.69
C ILE A 361 12.01 -9.28 -13.15
N ALA A 362 11.92 -10.61 -13.20
CA ALA A 362 10.77 -11.34 -12.68
C ALA A 362 10.60 -11.15 -11.16
N ALA A 363 11.68 -11.27 -10.38
CA ALA A 363 11.66 -11.04 -8.94
C ALA A 363 11.21 -9.62 -8.58
N SER A 364 11.74 -8.66 -9.34
CA SER A 364 11.48 -7.23 -9.19
C SER A 364 10.01 -6.90 -9.47
N TYR A 365 9.47 -7.41 -10.58
CA TYR A 365 8.08 -7.23 -10.96
C TYR A 365 7.14 -7.69 -9.83
N VAL A 366 7.26 -8.95 -9.39
CA VAL A 366 6.43 -9.50 -8.32
C VAL A 366 6.58 -8.71 -7.02
N THR A 367 7.81 -8.35 -6.66
CA THR A 367 8.09 -7.60 -5.43
C THR A 367 7.40 -6.24 -5.45
N VAL A 368 7.45 -5.52 -6.57
CA VAL A 368 6.87 -4.18 -6.75
C VAL A 368 5.34 -4.21 -6.75
N PHE A 369 4.73 -5.18 -7.43
CA PHE A 369 3.28 -5.21 -7.53
C PHE A 369 2.57 -5.80 -6.29
N MET A 370 3.25 -6.64 -5.52
CA MET A 370 2.70 -7.20 -4.28
C MET A 370 3.01 -6.36 -3.04
N VAL A 371 3.71 -5.22 -3.18
CA VAL A 371 4.02 -4.28 -2.10
C VAL A 371 2.82 -3.93 -1.20
N PRO A 372 1.59 -3.70 -1.72
CA PRO A 372 0.45 -3.36 -0.88
C PRO A 372 0.05 -4.44 0.14
N GLU A 373 0.45 -5.70 -0.07
CA GLU A 373 0.23 -6.79 0.89
C GLU A 373 1.29 -6.85 2.00
N GLY A 374 2.35 -6.05 1.87
CA GLY A 374 3.46 -5.95 2.80
C GLY A 374 4.80 -6.30 2.15
N ILE A 375 5.81 -5.47 2.39
CA ILE A 375 7.16 -5.58 1.81
C ILE A 375 7.79 -6.96 2.09
N HIS A 376 7.56 -7.53 3.28
CA HIS A 376 8.09 -8.85 3.64
C HIS A 376 7.51 -9.98 2.76
N LYS A 377 6.20 -9.97 2.49
CA LYS A 377 5.53 -10.95 1.64
C LYS A 377 5.89 -10.75 0.18
N SER A 378 5.90 -9.50 -0.29
CA SER A 378 6.19 -9.19 -1.67
C SER A 378 7.63 -9.55 -2.05
N ALA A 379 8.61 -9.25 -1.19
CA ALA A 379 10.01 -9.62 -1.42
C ALA A 379 10.25 -11.13 -1.35
N LEU A 380 9.59 -11.84 -0.42
CA LEU A 380 9.66 -13.31 -0.36
C LEU A 380 9.12 -13.94 -1.64
N LEU A 381 7.91 -13.56 -2.06
CA LEU A 381 7.28 -14.10 -3.26
C LEU A 381 8.09 -13.77 -4.51
N GLY A 382 8.55 -12.53 -4.65
CA GLY A 382 9.38 -12.12 -5.77
C GLY A 382 10.70 -12.90 -5.83
N GLY A 383 11.38 -13.06 -4.70
CA GLY A 383 12.60 -13.85 -4.62
C GLY A 383 12.38 -15.32 -5.01
N ILE A 384 11.34 -15.97 -4.48
CA ILE A 384 11.02 -17.37 -4.80
C ILE A 384 10.79 -17.54 -6.31
N VAL A 385 9.99 -16.65 -6.90
CA VAL A 385 9.67 -16.67 -8.32
C VAL A 385 10.91 -16.41 -9.17
N GLY A 386 11.77 -15.47 -8.77
CA GLY A 386 13.03 -15.20 -9.45
C GLY A 386 13.99 -16.39 -9.44
N VAL A 387 14.17 -17.03 -8.27
CA VAL A 387 15.03 -18.23 -8.13
C VAL A 387 14.48 -19.39 -8.96
N ALA A 388 13.17 -19.62 -8.92
CA ALA A 388 12.53 -20.67 -9.72
C ALA A 388 12.73 -20.43 -11.23
N LEU A 389 12.57 -19.18 -11.69
CA LEU A 389 12.80 -18.83 -13.09
C LEU A 389 14.28 -18.97 -13.49
N GLN A 390 15.20 -18.58 -12.60
CA GLN A 390 16.64 -18.74 -12.83
C GLN A 390 17.00 -20.22 -13.05
N GLN A 391 16.49 -21.11 -12.19
CA GLN A 391 16.73 -22.55 -12.31
C GLN A 391 16.10 -23.13 -13.59
N ALA A 392 14.87 -22.73 -13.91
CA ALA A 392 14.20 -23.18 -15.14
C ALA A 392 14.99 -22.77 -16.39
N LEU A 393 15.42 -21.51 -16.48
CA LEU A 393 16.20 -21.02 -17.63
C LEU A 393 17.59 -21.66 -17.69
N ALA A 394 18.24 -21.93 -16.56
CA ALA A 394 19.54 -22.59 -16.54
C ALA A 394 19.50 -24.04 -17.08
N ILE A 395 18.35 -24.73 -16.91
CA ILE A 395 18.10 -26.08 -17.43
C ILE A 395 17.69 -26.05 -18.91
N LEU A 396 16.92 -25.04 -19.32
CA LEU A 396 16.36 -24.92 -20.69
C LEU A 396 17.36 -24.42 -21.73
N LEU A 397 18.26 -23.51 -21.35
CA LEU A 397 19.35 -22.96 -22.18
C LEU A 397 20.62 -23.80 -22.04
#